data_AF-A0A1G1Z3M3-F1
#
_entry.id   AF-A0A1G1Z3M3-F1
#
_cell.length_a   1.000
_cell.length_b   1.000
_cell.length_c   1.000
_cell.angle_alpha   90.00
_cell.angle_beta   90.00
_cell.angle_gamma   90.00
#
_symmetry.space_group_name_H-M   'P 1'
#
loop_
_entity.id
_entity.type
_entity.pdbx_description
1 polymer ?
#
loop_
_entity_poly.entity_id
_entity_poly.type
_entity_poly.pdbx_seq_one_letter_code
_entity_poly.pdbx_strand_id
1 'polypeptide(L)'
;MRQKKIRTGKKKFLRGFTLMELLIYIAIFAITAGLLTGILYTVNKTQTREQIASAVNQELNFVMQTIQRLVRESSEVETPAYPGSGPKPNNLTLRFKDQGYDPTIISADANSVYVQQGATPPTAITSSQVKVNSLEFTKFDNAGGQATVQVDLTLAYNSTNPNLNVVQTLSSAIGRVTAATFDSDVVPQTPATKDIGSSTLRWRSLSLSRLLYLGAMTDATASEINESTVGALYFNTTKNELRLRNNTGWQSVLTPPTGFAQGDLIVGGVSGAVTRLPAGSPGDLLKIQSGSPAWVAPDPGESGQSSFGGDGLSETNEGAEDGVVDGKLDPGGASPGTASIVMNANTPIIVKNYTEIILNDGDILNLTGTKPEGGVTLVLRSQGNVSITGTAQVNLNGMGGSGGNGSSGGSGSPGQDNSTYFDVLNHFGSGSSGATGGAGGLAVNSRAFYLTDSINNLFHRLMAIVPGSGGGGAIGVPCVGGAGGAGGGALLIEVGGVFTFTGTINANGNDGTGTGGCVTGGGGGGAGGFVAILYNNNGAATGTINAKGGDGGSGSGLSGTAPGAGGGALLSAGGNGGGAGAPGNSGGSAILPASNSTKSLTTIITFVTAGTGGTIGAGGSGGGGGGSEGNIFVAKNIWF
;
A
#
# COMPACT_ATOMS: atom_id res chain seq x y z
N MET A 1 -78.05 -101.37 -24.31
CA MET A 1 -79.24 -102.03 -23.72
C MET A 1 -79.14 -102.03 -22.19
N ARG A 2 -80.03 -101.33 -21.48
CA ARG A 2 -80.55 -101.72 -20.15
C ARG A 2 -81.75 -100.83 -19.79
N GLN A 3 -82.90 -101.45 -19.53
CA GLN A 3 -84.18 -100.82 -19.23
C GLN A 3 -84.70 -101.21 -17.83
N LYS A 4 -85.63 -100.37 -17.33
CA LYS A 4 -86.64 -100.59 -16.27
C LYS A 4 -86.15 -100.47 -14.81
N LYS A 5 -86.97 -99.98 -13.85
CA LYS A 5 -88.43 -100.18 -13.68
C LYS A 5 -89.04 -99.14 -12.73
N ILE A 6 -90.28 -98.68 -12.98
CA ILE A 6 -91.12 -97.88 -12.06
C ILE A 6 -92.26 -98.76 -11.52
N ARG A 7 -92.67 -98.58 -10.26
CA ARG A 7 -93.87 -99.16 -9.63
C ARG A 7 -94.74 -98.05 -9.02
N THR A 8 -96.06 -98.17 -9.13
CA THR A 8 -97.08 -97.19 -8.72
C THR A 8 -98.02 -97.79 -7.66
N GLY A 9 -98.53 -96.96 -6.73
CA GLY A 9 -99.55 -97.30 -5.70
C GLY A 9 -100.63 -96.22 -5.53
N LYS A 10 -101.86 -96.63 -5.17
CA LYS A 10 -103.15 -95.85 -5.15
C LYS A 10 -103.35 -94.92 -3.92
N LYS A 11 -104.22 -93.89 -4.04
CA LYS A 11 -104.53 -92.84 -3.01
C LYS A 11 -105.99 -92.89 -2.47
N LYS A 12 -106.21 -92.40 -1.23
CA LYS A 12 -107.50 -92.14 -0.52
C LYS A 12 -107.88 -90.64 -0.56
N PHE A 13 -109.18 -90.30 -0.53
CA PHE A 13 -109.72 -88.92 -0.49
C PHE A 13 -110.09 -88.45 0.93
N LEU A 14 -109.87 -87.16 1.23
CA LEU A 14 -110.08 -86.47 2.53
C LEU A 14 -111.38 -85.63 2.53
N ARG A 15 -112.01 -85.45 3.71
CA ARG A 15 -113.22 -84.61 3.94
C ARG A 15 -112.87 -83.11 3.85
N GLY A 16 -113.74 -82.30 3.23
CA GLY A 16 -113.53 -80.87 2.96
C GLY A 16 -113.90 -79.93 4.12
N PHE A 17 -113.36 -78.72 4.05
CA PHE A 17 -113.49 -77.64 5.05
C PHE A 17 -114.87 -76.96 5.04
N THR A 18 -115.24 -76.35 6.17
CA THR A 18 -116.45 -75.51 6.26
C THR A 18 -116.21 -74.15 5.60
N LEU A 19 -117.26 -73.56 5.01
CA LEU A 19 -117.17 -72.25 4.33
C LEU A 19 -116.71 -71.13 5.28
N MET A 20 -117.15 -71.18 6.55
CA MET A 20 -116.81 -70.16 7.56
C MET A 20 -115.33 -70.20 7.96
N GLU A 21 -114.75 -71.39 8.17
CA GLU A 21 -113.31 -71.52 8.44
C GLU A 21 -112.46 -71.00 7.28
N LEU A 22 -112.86 -71.29 6.03
CA LEU A 22 -112.19 -70.76 4.85
C LEU A 22 -112.24 -69.23 4.80
N LEU A 23 -113.37 -68.62 5.13
CA LEU A 23 -113.52 -67.15 5.16
C LEU A 23 -112.69 -66.51 6.28
N ILE A 24 -112.68 -67.09 7.48
CA ILE A 24 -111.87 -66.59 8.60
C ILE A 24 -110.37 -66.72 8.27
N TYR A 25 -109.92 -67.83 7.68
CA TYR A 25 -108.52 -67.99 7.28
C TYR A 25 -108.10 -67.04 6.17
N ILE A 26 -108.95 -66.78 5.18
CA ILE A 26 -108.66 -65.78 4.14
C ILE A 26 -108.60 -64.38 4.75
N ALA A 27 -109.48 -64.04 5.71
CA ALA A 27 -109.47 -62.74 6.38
C ALA A 27 -108.20 -62.52 7.23
N ILE A 28 -107.82 -63.50 8.05
CA ILE A 28 -106.59 -63.43 8.86
C ILE A 28 -105.36 -63.42 7.96
N PHE A 29 -105.35 -64.24 6.90
CA PHE A 29 -104.26 -64.27 5.93
C PHE A 29 -104.12 -62.92 5.22
N ALA A 30 -105.23 -62.29 4.79
CA ALA A 30 -105.19 -60.99 4.16
C ALA A 30 -104.63 -59.90 5.09
N ILE A 31 -105.03 -59.89 6.38
CA ILE A 31 -104.52 -58.94 7.38
C ILE A 31 -103.02 -59.17 7.63
N THR A 32 -102.62 -60.42 7.87
CA THR A 32 -101.21 -60.77 8.16
C THR A 32 -100.30 -60.54 6.96
N ALA A 33 -100.73 -60.92 5.75
CA ALA A 33 -100.01 -60.65 4.50
C ALA A 33 -99.90 -59.13 4.24
N GLY A 34 -100.95 -58.35 4.53
CA GLY A 34 -100.93 -56.89 4.43
C GLY A 34 -99.90 -56.25 5.37
N LEU A 35 -99.86 -56.68 6.64
CA LEU A 35 -98.87 -56.21 7.61
C LEU A 35 -97.44 -56.57 7.20
N LEU A 36 -97.18 -57.82 6.81
CA LEU A 36 -95.85 -58.27 6.38
C LEU A 36 -95.36 -57.55 5.13
N THR A 37 -96.26 -57.31 4.17
CA THR A 37 -95.94 -56.54 2.95
C THR A 37 -95.63 -55.08 3.29
N GLY A 38 -96.37 -54.48 4.24
CA GLY A 38 -96.12 -53.12 4.73
C GLY A 38 -94.76 -52.99 5.43
N ILE A 39 -94.36 -53.98 6.23
CA ILE A 39 -93.02 -54.02 6.86
C ILE A 39 -91.95 -54.16 5.79
N LEU A 40 -92.08 -55.10 4.85
CA LEU A 40 -91.10 -55.32 3.78
C LEU A 40 -90.92 -54.07 2.91
N TYR A 41 -92.02 -53.39 2.56
CA TYR A 41 -91.97 -52.11 1.85
C TYR A 41 -91.21 -51.05 2.64
N THR A 42 -91.46 -50.94 3.95
CA THR A 42 -90.78 -49.99 4.83
C THR A 42 -89.29 -50.31 4.96
N VAL A 43 -88.91 -51.58 5.14
CA VAL A 43 -87.52 -52.03 5.25
C VAL A 43 -86.76 -51.75 3.95
N ASN A 44 -87.31 -52.12 2.79
CA ASN A 44 -86.68 -51.83 1.49
C ASN A 44 -86.53 -50.33 1.24
N LYS A 45 -87.55 -49.54 1.60
CA LYS A 45 -87.51 -48.07 1.49
C LYS A 45 -86.40 -47.48 2.37
N THR A 46 -86.32 -47.91 3.64
CA THR A 46 -85.29 -47.45 4.58
C THR A 46 -83.90 -47.89 4.13
N GLN A 47 -83.73 -49.16 3.76
CA GLN A 47 -82.44 -49.70 3.29
C GLN A 47 -81.94 -48.96 2.05
N THR A 48 -82.80 -48.71 1.07
CA THR A 48 -82.45 -47.93 -0.14
C THR A 48 -82.06 -46.50 0.23
N ARG A 49 -82.80 -45.88 1.16
CA ARG A 49 -82.50 -44.52 1.63
C ARG A 49 -81.17 -44.44 2.37
N GLU A 50 -80.83 -45.43 3.20
CA GLU A 50 -79.54 -45.50 3.89
C GLU A 50 -78.38 -45.76 2.93
N GLN A 51 -78.57 -46.60 1.92
CA GLN A 51 -77.56 -46.79 0.85
C GLN A 51 -77.29 -45.49 0.10
N ILE A 52 -78.34 -44.75 -0.25
CA ILE A 52 -78.23 -43.43 -0.87
C ILE A 52 -77.55 -42.42 0.06
N ALA A 53 -77.95 -42.37 1.33
CA ALA A 53 -77.34 -41.48 2.32
C ALA A 53 -75.85 -41.78 2.52
N SER A 54 -75.48 -43.06 2.54
CA SER A 54 -74.09 -43.50 2.59
C SER A 54 -73.31 -43.06 1.34
N ALA A 55 -73.87 -43.25 0.13
CA ALA A 55 -73.24 -42.82 -1.11
C ALA A 55 -73.02 -41.29 -1.17
N VAL A 56 -74.04 -40.50 -0.84
CA VAL A 56 -73.93 -39.03 -0.76
C VAL A 56 -72.86 -38.62 0.26
N ASN A 57 -72.80 -39.27 1.43
CA ASN A 57 -71.78 -39.00 2.44
C ASN A 57 -70.37 -39.37 1.98
N GLN A 58 -70.19 -40.49 1.28
CA GLN A 58 -68.89 -40.89 0.75
C GLN A 58 -68.36 -39.87 -0.27
N GLU A 59 -69.20 -39.43 -1.20
CA GLU A 59 -68.82 -38.41 -2.18
C GLU A 59 -68.56 -37.05 -1.52
N LEU A 60 -69.41 -36.65 -0.56
CA LEU A 60 -69.22 -35.42 0.20
C LEU A 60 -67.87 -35.41 0.93
N ASN A 61 -67.50 -36.52 1.58
CA ASN A 61 -66.22 -36.64 2.28
C ASN A 61 -65.05 -36.65 1.30
N PHE A 62 -65.17 -37.31 0.15
CA PHE A 62 -64.13 -37.32 -0.88
C PHE A 62 -63.86 -35.91 -1.42
N VAL A 63 -64.92 -35.14 -1.71
CA VAL A 63 -64.80 -33.74 -2.14
C VAL A 63 -64.12 -32.91 -1.04
N MET A 64 -64.57 -33.04 0.21
CA MET A 64 -64.00 -32.26 1.31
C MET A 64 -62.52 -32.60 1.57
N GLN A 65 -62.13 -33.88 1.54
CA GLN A 65 -60.74 -34.31 1.68
C GLN A 65 -59.87 -33.80 0.53
N THR A 66 -60.42 -33.80 -0.69
CA THR A 66 -59.73 -33.26 -1.87
C THR A 66 -59.48 -31.76 -1.72
N ILE A 67 -60.52 -30.98 -1.37
CA ILE A 67 -60.38 -29.54 -1.11
C ILE A 67 -59.40 -29.29 0.03
N GLN A 68 -59.49 -30.07 1.12
CA GLN A 68 -58.58 -29.94 2.26
C GLN A 68 -57.12 -30.16 1.89
N ARG A 69 -56.84 -31.23 1.12
CA ARG A 69 -55.49 -31.50 0.63
C ARG A 69 -54.99 -30.35 -0.24
N LEU A 70 -55.80 -29.92 -1.21
CA LEU A 70 -55.42 -28.85 -2.14
C LEU A 70 -55.19 -27.50 -1.42
N VAL A 71 -56.04 -27.12 -0.47
CA VAL A 71 -55.83 -25.90 0.33
C VAL A 71 -54.55 -25.98 1.16
N ARG A 72 -54.27 -27.14 1.77
CA ARG A 72 -53.05 -27.33 2.59
C ARG A 72 -51.78 -27.29 1.76
N GLU A 73 -51.82 -27.85 0.56
CA GLU A 73 -50.67 -27.93 -0.37
C GLU A 73 -50.50 -26.65 -1.21
N SER A 74 -51.52 -25.80 -1.30
CA SER A 74 -51.44 -24.55 -2.05
C SER A 74 -50.36 -23.61 -1.48
N SER A 75 -49.69 -22.88 -2.37
CA SER A 75 -48.77 -21.80 -2.02
C SER A 75 -49.55 -20.52 -1.66
N GLU A 76 -50.66 -20.27 -2.35
CA GLU A 76 -51.53 -19.12 -2.12
C GLU A 76 -53.00 -19.43 -2.39
N VAL A 77 -53.88 -18.84 -1.58
CA VAL A 77 -55.33 -18.84 -1.81
C VAL A 77 -55.70 -17.48 -2.39
N GLU A 78 -55.96 -17.42 -3.69
CA GLU A 78 -56.23 -16.16 -4.40
C GLU A 78 -57.70 -15.74 -4.32
N THR A 79 -58.60 -16.68 -4.09
CA THR A 79 -60.06 -16.44 -4.04
C THR A 79 -60.41 -15.18 -3.25
N PRO A 80 -61.31 -14.31 -3.75
CA PRO A 80 -61.68 -13.09 -3.07
C PRO A 80 -62.11 -13.36 -1.62
N ALA A 81 -61.61 -12.56 -0.68
CA ALA A 81 -62.14 -12.55 0.68
C ALA A 81 -63.61 -12.12 0.63
N TYR A 82 -64.48 -12.85 1.33
CA TYR A 82 -65.91 -12.52 1.37
C TYR A 82 -66.11 -11.31 2.30
N PRO A 83 -66.60 -10.15 1.80
CA PRO A 83 -66.68 -8.91 2.58
C PRO A 83 -67.85 -8.87 3.59
N GLY A 84 -68.45 -10.03 3.91
CA GLY A 84 -69.58 -10.13 4.84
C GLY A 84 -70.95 -9.76 4.25
N SER A 85 -70.99 -9.21 3.03
CA SER A 85 -72.22 -8.85 2.30
C SER A 85 -72.13 -9.27 0.82
N GLY A 86 -73.23 -9.81 0.26
CA GLY A 86 -73.30 -10.32 -1.11
C GLY A 86 -73.30 -11.86 -1.22
N PRO A 87 -73.34 -12.43 -2.43
CA PRO A 87 -73.23 -13.88 -2.62
C PRO A 87 -71.80 -14.35 -2.33
N LYS A 88 -71.65 -15.45 -1.58
CA LYS A 88 -70.34 -16.07 -1.36
C LYS A 88 -69.80 -16.63 -2.69
N PRO A 89 -68.48 -16.61 -2.92
CA PRO A 89 -67.89 -17.19 -4.12
C PRO A 89 -68.14 -18.70 -4.18
N ASN A 90 -68.53 -19.18 -5.36
CA ASN A 90 -68.76 -20.60 -5.65
C ASN A 90 -67.56 -21.29 -6.33
N ASN A 91 -66.44 -20.58 -6.42
CA ASN A 91 -65.18 -21.11 -6.88
C ASN A 91 -64.05 -20.78 -5.89
N LEU A 92 -63.04 -21.64 -5.86
CA LEU A 92 -61.84 -21.51 -5.06
C LEU A 92 -60.64 -21.64 -6.01
N THR A 93 -59.93 -20.53 -6.20
CA THR A 93 -58.68 -20.49 -6.97
C THR A 93 -57.50 -20.60 -6.01
N LEU A 94 -56.65 -21.60 -6.26
CA LEU A 94 -55.45 -21.94 -5.50
C LEU A 94 -54.22 -21.86 -6.42
N ARG A 95 -53.12 -21.33 -5.88
CA ARG A 95 -51.82 -21.28 -6.54
C ARG A 95 -50.91 -22.40 -6.06
N PHE A 96 -50.15 -22.98 -6.98
CA PHE A 96 -49.27 -24.13 -6.72
C PHE A 96 -47.87 -23.92 -7.31
N LYS A 97 -46.91 -24.70 -6.80
CA LYS A 97 -45.51 -24.61 -7.25
C LYS A 97 -45.25 -25.05 -8.67
N ASP A 98 -45.87 -26.14 -9.03
CA ASP A 98 -45.71 -26.75 -10.33
C ASP A 98 -46.70 -26.10 -11.30
N GLN A 99 -46.18 -25.54 -12.40
CA GLN A 99 -46.99 -24.89 -13.44
C GLN A 99 -48.02 -25.84 -14.07
N GLY A 100 -47.84 -27.16 -13.98
CA GLY A 100 -48.85 -28.14 -14.39
C GLY A 100 -50.12 -28.10 -13.54
N TYR A 101 -50.02 -27.62 -12.29
CA TYR A 101 -51.14 -27.54 -11.34
C TYR A 101 -51.57 -26.10 -11.03
N ASP A 102 -50.90 -25.08 -11.57
CA ASP A 102 -51.22 -23.67 -11.32
C ASP A 102 -51.91 -22.99 -12.53
N PRO A 103 -53.10 -22.36 -12.36
CA PRO A 103 -53.97 -22.38 -11.18
C PRO A 103 -54.68 -23.73 -11.00
N THR A 104 -54.93 -24.12 -9.75
CA THR A 104 -55.93 -25.14 -9.45
C THR A 104 -57.23 -24.46 -9.04
N ILE A 105 -58.31 -24.70 -9.78
CA ILE A 105 -59.62 -24.09 -9.56
C ILE A 105 -60.60 -25.18 -9.15
N ILE A 106 -61.20 -25.04 -7.97
CA ILE A 106 -62.37 -25.83 -7.56
C ILE A 106 -63.61 -25.00 -7.85
N SER A 107 -64.59 -25.60 -8.52
CA SER A 107 -65.87 -24.94 -8.83
C SER A 107 -67.00 -25.97 -8.83
N ALA A 108 -68.24 -25.51 -8.84
CA ALA A 108 -69.39 -26.38 -9.02
C ALA A 108 -70.44 -25.75 -9.93
N ASP A 109 -71.16 -26.62 -10.64
CA ASP A 109 -72.46 -26.30 -11.23
C ASP A 109 -73.56 -27.10 -10.51
N ALA A 110 -74.78 -27.11 -11.03
CA ALA A 110 -75.89 -27.86 -10.41
C ALA A 110 -75.69 -29.39 -10.41
N ASN A 111 -74.80 -29.92 -11.27
CA ASN A 111 -74.65 -31.34 -11.53
C ASN A 111 -73.43 -31.94 -10.82
N SER A 112 -72.31 -31.22 -10.72
CA SER A 112 -71.07 -31.77 -10.18
C SER A 112 -70.12 -30.72 -9.62
N VAL A 113 -69.20 -31.19 -8.76
CA VAL A 113 -68.03 -30.42 -8.33
C VAL A 113 -66.87 -30.76 -9.26
N TYR A 114 -66.14 -29.74 -9.70
CA TYR A 114 -65.05 -29.84 -10.64
C TYR A 114 -63.75 -29.35 -10.04
N VAL A 115 -62.65 -30.02 -10.43
CA VAL A 115 -61.28 -29.56 -10.20
C VAL A 115 -60.62 -29.35 -11.56
N GLN A 116 -60.13 -28.15 -11.80
CA GLN A 116 -59.29 -27.80 -12.93
C GLN A 116 -57.87 -27.61 -12.43
N GLN A 117 -56.87 -28.19 -13.09
CA GLN A 117 -55.46 -27.99 -12.72
C GLN A 117 -54.65 -27.46 -13.90
N GLY A 118 -54.02 -26.31 -13.72
CA GLY A 118 -53.33 -25.60 -14.79
C GLY A 118 -54.26 -25.31 -15.98
N ALA A 119 -53.74 -25.49 -17.18
CA ALA A 119 -54.48 -25.29 -18.43
C ALA A 119 -55.35 -26.50 -18.84
N THR A 120 -55.48 -27.54 -18.01
CA THR A 120 -56.31 -28.71 -18.34
C THR A 120 -57.80 -28.39 -18.20
N PRO A 121 -58.70 -29.05 -18.94
CA PRO A 121 -60.14 -28.89 -18.76
C PRO A 121 -60.60 -29.35 -17.35
N PRO A 122 -61.67 -28.74 -16.78
CA PRO A 122 -62.21 -29.16 -15.49
C PRO A 122 -62.65 -30.63 -15.47
N THR A 123 -62.25 -31.37 -14.44
CA THR A 123 -62.60 -32.78 -14.23
C THR A 123 -63.59 -32.91 -13.07
N ALA A 124 -64.69 -33.65 -13.27
CA ALA A 124 -65.68 -33.89 -12.22
C ALA A 124 -65.12 -34.81 -11.13
N ILE A 125 -65.27 -34.42 -9.87
CA ILE A 125 -64.86 -35.19 -8.68
C ILE A 125 -66.06 -35.80 -7.92
N THR A 126 -67.26 -35.58 -8.42
CA THR A 126 -68.52 -36.22 -7.99
C THR A 126 -69.07 -37.09 -9.10
N SER A 127 -69.89 -38.08 -8.76
CA SER A 127 -70.58 -38.90 -9.76
C SER A 127 -71.89 -38.25 -10.22
N SER A 128 -72.53 -38.80 -11.26
CA SER A 128 -73.87 -38.37 -11.69
C SER A 128 -74.99 -38.78 -10.72
N GLN A 129 -74.67 -39.54 -9.67
CA GLN A 129 -75.61 -39.96 -8.63
C GLN A 129 -75.94 -38.83 -7.65
N VAL A 130 -75.10 -37.80 -7.57
CA VAL A 130 -75.33 -36.63 -6.73
C VAL A 130 -75.50 -35.38 -7.60
N LYS A 131 -76.12 -34.36 -7.00
CA LYS A 131 -76.22 -33.00 -7.54
C LYS A 131 -75.75 -32.03 -6.47
N VAL A 132 -75.20 -30.89 -6.89
CA VAL A 132 -74.69 -29.87 -5.97
C VAL A 132 -75.80 -28.86 -5.71
N ASN A 133 -76.23 -28.76 -4.46
CA ASN A 133 -77.19 -27.72 -4.05
C ASN A 133 -76.47 -26.40 -3.78
N SER A 134 -75.31 -26.46 -3.11
CA SER A 134 -74.47 -25.29 -2.83
C SER A 134 -73.01 -25.69 -2.66
N LEU A 135 -72.11 -24.89 -3.19
CA LEU A 135 -70.69 -24.91 -2.86
C LEU A 135 -70.28 -23.46 -2.66
N GLU A 136 -69.89 -23.11 -1.44
CA GLU A 136 -69.53 -21.75 -1.09
C GLU A 136 -68.19 -21.72 -0.35
N PHE A 137 -67.38 -20.71 -0.64
CA PHE A 137 -66.09 -20.50 -0.01
C PHE A 137 -66.06 -19.17 0.76
N THR A 138 -65.37 -19.14 1.88
CA THR A 138 -65.07 -17.90 2.61
C THR A 138 -63.61 -17.93 3.05
N LYS A 139 -62.81 -16.99 2.52
CA LYS A 139 -61.42 -16.80 2.92
C LYS A 139 -61.35 -15.87 4.12
N PHE A 140 -60.67 -16.32 5.17
CA PHE A 140 -60.29 -15.53 6.35
C PHE A 140 -58.78 -15.27 6.31
N ASP A 141 -58.40 -14.02 6.13
CA ASP A 141 -57.03 -13.56 6.29
C ASP A 141 -56.77 -13.25 7.77
N ASN A 142 -55.97 -14.10 8.42
CA ASN A 142 -55.61 -13.90 9.82
C ASN A 142 -54.38 -13.02 9.92
N ALA A 143 -54.50 -11.87 10.61
CA ALA A 143 -53.37 -10.99 10.85
C ALA A 143 -52.25 -11.74 11.60
N GLY A 144 -51.09 -11.91 10.97
CA GLY A 144 -49.96 -12.66 11.51
C GLY A 144 -50.03 -14.18 11.36
N GLY A 145 -51.04 -14.73 10.67
CA GLY A 145 -51.24 -16.16 10.45
C GLY A 145 -51.47 -16.54 8.99
N GLN A 146 -51.59 -17.85 8.73
CA GLN A 146 -51.95 -18.39 7.42
C GLN A 146 -53.43 -18.16 7.12
N ALA A 147 -53.75 -17.93 5.84
CA ALA A 147 -55.14 -17.83 5.39
C ALA A 147 -55.89 -19.13 5.70
N THR A 148 -57.14 -19.00 6.14
CA THR A 148 -58.05 -20.11 6.40
C THR A 148 -59.22 -20.02 5.45
N VAL A 149 -59.59 -21.13 4.82
CA VAL A 149 -60.76 -21.20 3.94
C VAL A 149 -61.85 -21.99 4.62
N GLN A 150 -62.99 -21.37 4.86
CA GLN A 150 -64.22 -22.07 5.19
C GLN A 150 -64.90 -22.53 3.90
N VAL A 151 -65.31 -23.79 3.90
CA VAL A 151 -65.98 -24.48 2.80
C VAL A 151 -67.34 -24.93 3.30
N ASP A 152 -68.42 -24.46 2.67
CA ASP A 152 -69.79 -24.90 2.91
C ASP A 152 -70.29 -25.67 1.67
N LEU A 153 -70.40 -26.99 1.79
CA LEU A 153 -70.83 -27.88 0.69
C LEU A 153 -72.14 -28.58 1.06
N THR A 154 -73.13 -28.48 0.17
CA THR A 154 -74.38 -29.23 0.25
C THR A 154 -74.56 -30.09 -0.99
N LEU A 155 -74.58 -31.41 -0.82
CA LEU A 155 -74.87 -32.39 -1.86
C LEU A 155 -76.23 -33.03 -1.63
N ALA A 156 -76.92 -33.35 -2.73
CA ALA A 156 -78.17 -34.10 -2.71
C ALA A 156 -78.10 -35.28 -3.67
N TYR A 157 -78.83 -36.35 -3.38
CA TYR A 157 -78.99 -37.44 -4.34
C TYR A 157 -79.77 -36.95 -5.57
N ASN A 158 -79.29 -37.31 -6.76
CA ASN A 158 -79.89 -36.93 -8.04
C ASN A 158 -81.12 -37.79 -8.34
N SER A 159 -82.25 -37.44 -7.71
CA SER A 159 -83.55 -38.11 -7.95
C SER A 159 -84.68 -37.11 -8.09
N THR A 160 -85.64 -37.45 -8.96
CA THR A 160 -86.94 -36.76 -9.08
C THR A 160 -87.96 -37.25 -8.04
N ASN A 161 -87.66 -38.35 -7.32
CA ASN A 161 -88.54 -38.88 -6.28
C ASN A 161 -88.27 -38.16 -4.94
N PRO A 162 -89.24 -37.43 -4.37
CA PRO A 162 -89.04 -36.71 -3.11
C PRO A 162 -88.72 -37.64 -1.93
N ASN A 163 -89.09 -38.93 -2.00
CA ASN A 163 -88.78 -39.91 -0.95
C ASN A 163 -87.30 -40.35 -0.95
N LEU A 164 -86.55 -40.11 -2.04
CA LEU A 164 -85.14 -40.49 -2.22
C LEU A 164 -84.21 -39.28 -2.26
N ASN A 165 -84.75 -38.07 -2.11
CA ASN A 165 -83.99 -36.82 -2.07
C ASN A 165 -83.31 -36.67 -0.70
N VAL A 166 -82.19 -37.37 -0.53
CA VAL A 166 -81.33 -37.22 0.64
C VAL A 166 -80.38 -36.06 0.40
N VAL A 167 -80.34 -35.12 1.34
CA VAL A 167 -79.44 -33.94 1.31
C VAL A 167 -78.50 -34.02 2.50
N GLN A 168 -77.21 -33.78 2.27
CA GLN A 168 -76.18 -33.70 3.30
C GLN A 168 -75.41 -32.40 3.15
N THR A 169 -75.15 -31.74 4.26
CA THR A 169 -74.35 -30.50 4.32
C THR A 169 -73.15 -30.73 5.23
N LEU A 170 -71.98 -30.30 4.77
CA LEU A 170 -70.77 -30.26 5.59
C LEU A 170 -70.13 -28.87 5.49
N SER A 171 -69.79 -28.33 6.65
CA SER A 171 -69.00 -27.10 6.78
C SER A 171 -67.65 -27.45 7.40
N SER A 172 -66.56 -26.93 6.86
CA SER A 172 -65.21 -27.14 7.37
C SER A 172 -64.37 -25.89 7.20
N ALA A 173 -63.50 -25.60 8.16
CA ALA A 173 -62.50 -24.54 8.09
C ALA A 173 -61.11 -25.16 7.95
N ILE A 174 -60.39 -24.77 6.90
CA ILE A 174 -59.15 -25.39 6.49
C ILE A 174 -58.06 -24.32 6.44
N GLY A 175 -57.10 -24.40 7.36
CA GLY A 175 -55.91 -23.55 7.35
C GLY A 175 -54.89 -24.04 6.32
N ARG A 176 -54.26 -23.12 5.59
CA ARG A 176 -53.04 -23.42 4.83
C ARG A 176 -51.93 -23.82 5.81
N VAL A 177 -51.03 -24.74 5.45
CA VAL A 177 -49.95 -25.21 6.35
C VAL A 177 -48.55 -24.86 5.81
N THR A 178 -48.45 -24.35 4.58
CA THR A 178 -47.18 -24.01 3.94
C THR A 178 -46.79 -22.53 4.18
N ALA A 179 -45.48 -22.31 4.37
CA ALA A 179 -44.87 -20.98 4.33
C ALA A 179 -45.11 -20.38 2.93
N ALA A 180 -45.12 -19.05 2.80
CA ALA A 180 -45.16 -18.41 1.48
C ALA A 180 -43.91 -18.84 0.68
N THR A 181 -44.05 -19.80 -0.22
CA THR A 181 -43.00 -20.25 -1.12
C THR A 181 -43.22 -19.58 -2.46
N PHE A 182 -42.23 -18.80 -2.90
CA PHE A 182 -42.17 -18.37 -4.29
C PHE A 182 -41.67 -19.54 -5.12
N ASP A 183 -42.49 -19.96 -6.06
CA ASP A 183 -42.32 -21.21 -6.79
C ASP A 183 -41.64 -21.04 -8.15
N SER A 184 -41.56 -19.80 -8.59
CA SER A 184 -40.79 -19.31 -9.74
C SER A 184 -40.38 -17.85 -9.47
N ASP A 185 -39.58 -17.28 -10.38
CA ASP A 185 -39.19 -15.87 -10.27
C ASP A 185 -40.43 -14.97 -10.19
N VAL A 186 -40.40 -13.98 -9.30
CA VAL A 186 -41.45 -12.96 -9.22
C VAL A 186 -41.24 -11.97 -10.36
N VAL A 187 -41.90 -12.21 -11.50
CA VAL A 187 -41.79 -11.37 -12.70
C VAL A 187 -43.03 -10.46 -12.82
N PRO A 188 -42.88 -9.13 -12.81
CA PRO A 188 -44.02 -8.23 -13.01
C PRO A 188 -44.49 -8.27 -14.47
N GLN A 189 -45.80 -8.15 -14.69
CA GLN A 189 -46.40 -8.15 -16.04
C GLN A 189 -46.00 -6.94 -16.90
N THR A 190 -45.50 -5.88 -16.26
CA THR A 190 -44.99 -4.66 -16.89
C THR A 190 -43.78 -4.16 -16.10
N PRO A 191 -42.70 -3.68 -16.76
CA PRO A 191 -41.53 -3.15 -16.06
C PRO A 191 -41.91 -2.04 -15.06
N ALA A 192 -41.32 -2.07 -13.86
CA ALA A 192 -41.45 -1.04 -12.83
C ALA A 192 -42.87 -0.76 -12.28
N THR A 193 -43.81 -1.71 -12.34
CA THR A 193 -45.20 -1.48 -11.89
C THR A 193 -45.61 -2.17 -10.58
N LYS A 194 -44.73 -2.98 -9.98
CA LYS A 194 -45.05 -3.76 -8.77
C LYS A 194 -44.00 -3.55 -7.68
N ASP A 195 -44.46 -3.20 -6.49
CA ASP A 195 -43.66 -3.12 -5.27
C ASP A 195 -43.68 -4.46 -4.50
N ILE A 196 -42.62 -4.71 -3.72
CA ILE A 196 -42.58 -5.81 -2.75
C ILE A 196 -43.04 -5.27 -1.38
N GLY A 197 -44.31 -5.50 -1.04
CA GLY A 197 -44.96 -4.98 0.17
C GLY A 197 -45.77 -3.69 -0.08
N SER A 198 -46.20 -3.03 0.99
CA SER A 198 -46.94 -1.76 0.96
C SER A 198 -46.46 -0.80 2.06
N SER A 199 -47.05 0.40 2.14
CA SER A 199 -46.74 1.35 3.22
C SER A 199 -47.13 0.84 4.61
N THR A 200 -48.12 -0.06 4.72
CA THR A 200 -48.62 -0.61 5.99
C THR A 200 -48.10 -2.02 6.29
N LEU A 201 -47.73 -2.80 5.27
CA LEU A 201 -47.22 -4.16 5.40
C LEU A 201 -45.86 -4.27 4.70
N ARG A 202 -44.79 -4.18 5.48
CA ARG A 202 -43.40 -4.12 5.00
C ARG A 202 -42.65 -5.37 5.41
N TRP A 203 -41.73 -5.82 4.56
CA TRP A 203 -40.80 -6.89 4.92
C TRP A 203 -39.79 -6.39 5.96
N ARG A 204 -39.58 -7.17 7.03
CA ARG A 204 -38.64 -6.81 8.11
C ARG A 204 -37.19 -6.77 7.63
N SER A 205 -36.80 -7.71 6.77
CA SER A 205 -35.43 -7.84 6.25
C SER A 205 -35.45 -8.58 4.91
N LEU A 206 -34.46 -8.30 4.06
CA LEU A 206 -34.22 -8.98 2.79
C LEU A 206 -32.92 -9.77 2.89
N SER A 207 -32.94 -11.08 2.61
CA SER A 207 -31.76 -11.95 2.61
C SER A 207 -31.75 -12.77 1.32
N LEU A 208 -30.78 -12.51 0.44
CA LEU A 208 -30.63 -13.17 -0.86
C LEU A 208 -29.37 -14.04 -0.85
N SER A 209 -29.42 -15.21 -1.51
CA SER A 209 -28.28 -16.15 -1.57
C SER A 209 -27.20 -15.73 -2.57
N ARG A 210 -27.51 -14.77 -3.46
CA ARG A 210 -26.63 -14.30 -4.53
C ARG A 210 -26.59 -12.76 -4.53
N LEU A 211 -26.60 -12.15 -5.70
CA LEU A 211 -26.46 -10.71 -5.87
C LEU A 211 -27.79 -9.99 -5.65
N LEU A 212 -27.74 -8.86 -4.93
CA LEU A 212 -28.81 -7.87 -4.91
C LEU A 212 -28.54 -6.87 -6.05
N TYR A 213 -29.38 -6.88 -7.07
CA TYR A 213 -29.35 -5.86 -8.11
C TYR A 213 -30.16 -4.64 -7.65
N LEU A 214 -29.47 -3.54 -7.42
CA LEU A 214 -30.11 -2.25 -7.14
C LEU A 214 -30.50 -1.58 -8.46
N GLY A 215 -31.52 -0.72 -8.42
CA GLY A 215 -31.82 0.15 -9.56
C GLY A 215 -30.60 0.97 -9.96
N ALA A 216 -30.31 1.01 -11.26
CA ALA A 216 -29.22 1.77 -11.85
C ALA A 216 -29.74 3.13 -12.34
N MET A 217 -29.17 4.23 -11.87
CA MET A 217 -29.56 5.60 -12.27
C MET A 217 -28.33 6.46 -12.58
N THR A 218 -28.44 7.43 -13.47
CA THR A 218 -27.31 8.28 -13.90
C THR A 218 -27.07 9.49 -13.00
N ASP A 219 -28.13 10.06 -12.43
CA ASP A 219 -28.12 10.95 -11.28
C ASP A 219 -29.58 11.16 -10.89
N ALA A 220 -29.95 10.83 -9.65
CA ALA A 220 -31.35 10.87 -9.27
C ALA A 220 -31.84 12.33 -9.28
N THR A 221 -32.64 12.69 -10.28
CA THR A 221 -33.32 13.99 -10.31
C THR A 221 -34.56 13.93 -9.43
N ALA A 222 -35.00 15.07 -8.91
CA ALA A 222 -36.14 15.14 -7.99
C ALA A 222 -37.47 14.59 -8.52
N SER A 223 -37.52 14.30 -9.83
CA SER A 223 -38.69 13.75 -10.51
C SER A 223 -38.74 12.22 -10.58
N GLU A 224 -37.63 11.51 -10.35
CA GLU A 224 -37.52 10.05 -10.60
C GLU A 224 -37.54 9.22 -9.31
N ILE A 225 -37.45 9.88 -8.18
CA ILE A 225 -37.47 9.32 -6.84
C ILE A 225 -38.45 10.14 -6.03
N ASN A 226 -39.37 9.50 -5.31
CA ASN A 226 -40.01 10.18 -4.18
C ASN A 226 -38.89 10.58 -3.20
N GLU A 227 -38.40 11.82 -3.34
CA GLU A 227 -37.21 12.34 -2.67
C GLU A 227 -37.32 12.40 -1.14
N SER A 228 -38.36 11.88 -0.51
CA SER A 228 -38.50 11.95 0.95
C SER A 228 -38.07 10.69 1.68
N THR A 229 -37.84 9.56 1.01
CA THR A 229 -37.64 8.29 1.71
C THR A 229 -36.18 8.11 2.17
N VAL A 230 -35.91 8.48 3.41
CA VAL A 230 -34.68 8.14 4.13
C VAL A 230 -34.49 6.61 4.14
N GLY A 231 -33.26 6.15 3.89
CA GLY A 231 -32.90 4.73 3.84
C GLY A 231 -32.94 4.10 2.44
N ALA A 232 -33.26 4.86 1.39
CA ALA A 232 -33.20 4.38 0.01
C ALA A 232 -31.75 4.15 -0.46
N LEU A 233 -31.57 3.18 -1.36
CA LEU A 233 -30.28 2.76 -1.94
C LEU A 233 -30.39 2.62 -3.47
N TYR A 234 -29.40 3.12 -4.23
CA TYR A 234 -29.28 2.86 -5.68
C TYR A 234 -27.82 2.85 -6.15
N PHE A 235 -27.54 2.27 -7.31
CA PHE A 235 -26.22 2.35 -7.93
C PHE A 235 -26.18 3.46 -8.98
N ASN A 236 -25.30 4.43 -8.80
CA ASN A 236 -25.10 5.51 -9.76
C ASN A 236 -24.16 5.05 -10.87
N THR A 237 -24.67 4.92 -12.10
CA THR A 237 -23.88 4.41 -13.23
C THR A 237 -22.94 5.43 -13.85
N THR A 238 -23.24 6.72 -13.69
CA THR A 238 -22.37 7.80 -14.18
C THR A 238 -21.17 7.99 -13.26
N LYS A 239 -21.37 7.90 -11.95
CA LYS A 239 -20.34 8.08 -10.91
C LYS A 239 -19.71 6.77 -10.46
N ASN A 240 -20.26 5.63 -10.88
CA ASN A 240 -19.84 4.29 -10.48
C ASN A 240 -19.83 4.10 -8.95
N GLU A 241 -20.90 4.56 -8.29
CA GLU A 241 -20.99 4.69 -6.83
C GLU A 241 -22.28 4.09 -6.28
N LEU A 242 -22.20 3.41 -5.13
CA LEU A 242 -23.39 3.10 -4.32
C LEU A 242 -23.86 4.37 -3.59
N ARG A 243 -25.13 4.73 -3.75
CA ARG A 243 -25.74 5.91 -3.13
C ARG A 243 -26.76 5.49 -2.06
N LEU A 244 -26.70 6.11 -0.89
CA LEU A 244 -27.64 5.93 0.24
C LEU A 244 -28.24 7.27 0.64
N ARG A 245 -29.56 7.34 0.86
CA ARG A 245 -30.20 8.55 1.38
C ARG A 245 -30.26 8.54 2.90
N ASN A 246 -29.64 9.52 3.54
CA ASN A 246 -29.79 9.78 4.97
C ASN A 246 -30.75 10.97 5.22
N ASN A 247 -30.90 11.39 6.47
CA ASN A 247 -31.75 12.52 6.85
C ASN A 247 -31.33 13.86 6.23
N THR A 248 -30.10 13.97 5.70
CA THR A 248 -29.54 15.20 5.15
C THR A 248 -29.43 15.19 3.62
N GLY A 249 -29.68 14.05 2.97
CA GLY A 249 -29.66 13.92 1.51
C GLY A 249 -29.00 12.62 1.02
N TRP A 250 -28.64 12.58 -0.26
CA TRP A 250 -27.96 11.44 -0.87
C TRP A 250 -26.45 11.44 -0.57
N GLN A 251 -25.97 10.37 0.05
CA GLN A 251 -24.57 10.09 0.36
C GLN A 251 -24.02 9.02 -0.58
N SER A 252 -22.70 8.99 -0.76
CA SER A 252 -21.99 7.91 -1.45
C SER A 252 -21.34 6.99 -0.43
N VAL A 253 -21.51 5.67 -0.61
CA VAL A 253 -21.14 4.64 0.38
C VAL A 253 -19.91 3.83 -0.06
N LEU A 254 -19.54 3.87 -1.34
CA LEU A 254 -18.44 3.09 -1.93
C LEU A 254 -17.52 3.90 -2.85
N THR A 255 -17.28 5.16 -2.52
CA THR A 255 -16.23 5.93 -3.19
C THR A 255 -14.93 5.85 -2.40
N PRO A 256 -13.79 5.46 -3.00
CA PRO A 256 -12.58 6.22 -2.71
C PRO A 256 -12.94 7.69 -3.05
N PRO A 257 -12.89 8.65 -2.11
CA PRO A 257 -13.29 10.04 -2.34
C PRO A 257 -13.07 10.50 -3.79
N THR A 258 -14.14 10.81 -4.52
CA THR A 258 -14.04 11.26 -5.91
C THR A 258 -13.12 12.48 -5.99
N GLY A 259 -12.18 12.45 -6.93
CA GLY A 259 -11.17 13.51 -7.10
C GLY A 259 -9.72 13.06 -6.89
N PHE A 260 -9.46 11.78 -6.61
CA PHE A 260 -8.08 11.30 -6.57
C PHE A 260 -7.44 11.21 -7.97
N ALA A 261 -6.40 11.99 -8.20
CA ALA A 261 -5.50 11.90 -9.32
C ALA A 261 -4.30 10.97 -9.00
N GLN A 262 -3.58 10.54 -10.04
CA GLN A 262 -2.33 9.80 -9.85
C GLN A 262 -1.35 10.63 -9.00
N GLY A 263 -0.90 10.07 -7.88
CA GLY A 263 0.02 10.74 -6.96
C GLY A 263 -0.62 11.38 -5.71
N ASP A 264 -1.95 11.36 -5.59
CA ASP A 264 -2.62 11.85 -4.38
C ASP A 264 -2.41 10.94 -3.16
N LEU A 265 -2.47 11.53 -1.97
CA LEU A 265 -2.40 10.84 -0.68
C LEU A 265 -3.76 10.84 0.03
N ILE A 266 -4.01 9.75 0.76
CA ILE A 266 -5.20 9.59 1.61
C ILE A 266 -4.77 9.77 3.06
N VAL A 267 -5.36 10.75 3.75
CA VAL A 267 -5.00 11.08 5.14
C VAL A 267 -6.21 11.08 6.06
N GLY A 268 -6.02 10.64 7.31
CA GLY A 268 -7.06 10.63 8.33
C GLY A 268 -7.37 12.04 8.82
N GLY A 269 -8.62 12.46 8.68
CA GLY A 269 -9.17 13.72 9.16
C GLY A 269 -9.86 13.59 10.54
N VAL A 270 -10.46 14.69 10.99
CA VAL A 270 -11.17 14.76 12.28
C VAL A 270 -12.23 13.66 12.41
N SER A 271 -12.29 13.03 13.58
CA SER A 271 -13.24 11.95 13.89
C SER A 271 -13.18 10.73 12.95
N GLY A 272 -12.02 10.46 12.34
CA GLY A 272 -11.81 9.28 11.49
C GLY A 272 -12.34 9.42 10.06
N ALA A 273 -12.73 10.63 9.65
CA ALA A 273 -13.11 10.90 8.28
C ALA A 273 -11.90 10.77 7.35
N VAL A 274 -12.04 10.10 6.21
CA VAL A 274 -10.96 10.02 5.22
C VAL A 274 -10.93 11.32 4.42
N THR A 275 -9.78 12.00 4.39
CA THR A 275 -9.58 13.25 3.67
C THR A 275 -8.52 13.09 2.58
N ARG A 276 -8.67 13.84 1.48
CA ARG A 276 -7.73 13.83 0.35
C ARG A 276 -6.67 14.91 0.55
N LEU A 277 -5.41 14.54 0.36
CA LEU A 277 -4.31 15.47 0.13
C LEU A 277 -3.90 15.35 -1.37
N PRO A 278 -4.15 16.37 -2.21
CA PRO A 278 -3.77 16.36 -3.63
C PRO A 278 -2.27 16.11 -3.81
N ALA A 279 -1.83 15.59 -4.95
CA ALA A 279 -0.40 15.47 -5.28
C ALA A 279 0.29 16.84 -5.14
N GLY A 280 1.43 16.85 -4.46
CA GLY A 280 2.28 18.04 -4.35
C GLY A 280 2.88 18.40 -5.70
N SER A 281 3.34 19.65 -5.82
CA SER A 281 4.17 20.07 -6.96
C SER A 281 5.59 19.51 -6.81
N PRO A 282 6.35 19.34 -7.91
CA PRO A 282 7.77 18.98 -7.83
C PRO A 282 8.52 19.95 -6.90
N GLY A 283 9.13 19.40 -5.83
CA GLY A 283 9.86 20.17 -4.82
C GLY A 283 9.11 20.39 -3.50
N ASP A 284 7.79 20.16 -3.44
CA ASP A 284 7.04 20.23 -2.19
C ASP A 284 7.45 19.11 -1.22
N LEU A 285 7.51 19.43 0.08
CA LEU A 285 7.79 18.48 1.15
C LEU A 285 6.53 18.13 1.92
N LEU A 286 6.34 16.85 2.23
CA LEU A 286 5.23 16.40 3.07
C LEU A 286 5.61 16.60 4.54
N LYS A 287 5.00 17.61 5.20
CA LYS A 287 5.24 17.95 6.62
C LYS A 287 3.93 17.90 7.41
N ILE A 288 4.03 17.91 8.75
CA ILE A 288 2.86 18.11 9.62
C ILE A 288 2.65 19.61 9.82
N GLN A 289 1.55 20.14 9.32
CA GLN A 289 1.14 21.54 9.51
C GLN A 289 -0.17 21.57 10.30
N SER A 290 -0.18 22.30 11.42
CA SER A 290 -1.35 22.41 12.31
C SER A 290 -1.93 21.04 12.73
N GLY A 291 -1.08 20.02 12.88
CA GLY A 291 -1.48 18.68 13.33
C GLY A 291 -2.02 17.76 12.23
N SER A 292 -1.89 18.10 10.94
CA SER A 292 -2.26 17.24 9.81
C SER A 292 -1.16 17.22 8.73
N PRO A 293 -1.00 16.12 7.96
CA PRO A 293 -0.08 16.10 6.83
C PRO A 293 -0.49 17.11 5.74
N ALA A 294 0.45 17.94 5.30
CA ALA A 294 0.27 18.93 4.25
C ALA A 294 1.51 19.00 3.36
N TRP A 295 1.31 19.31 2.07
CA TRP A 295 2.40 19.74 1.20
C TRP A 295 2.74 21.16 1.57
N VAL A 296 3.96 21.34 2.07
CA VAL A 296 4.50 22.64 2.39
C VAL A 296 5.52 22.92 1.31
N ALA A 297 5.41 24.10 0.69
CA ALA A 297 6.52 24.61 -0.10
C ALA A 297 7.75 24.53 0.80
N PRO A 298 8.85 23.94 0.33
CA PRO A 298 10.05 23.89 1.13
C PRO A 298 10.35 25.30 1.66
N ASP A 299 10.80 25.39 2.92
CA ASP A 299 11.13 26.68 3.53
C ASP A 299 12.05 27.47 2.56
N PRO A 300 12.03 28.82 2.51
CA PRO A 300 12.96 29.55 1.65
C PRO A 300 14.40 29.19 2.04
N GLY A 301 14.98 28.19 1.36
CA GLY A 301 16.17 27.44 1.82
C GLY A 301 16.14 25.91 1.58
N GLU A 302 14.97 25.31 1.32
CA GLU A 302 14.80 23.87 1.08
C GLU A 302 14.34 23.55 -0.37
N SER A 303 13.86 24.53 -1.16
CA SER A 303 13.57 24.36 -2.60
C SER A 303 14.89 24.39 -3.35
N GLY A 304 15.47 23.21 -3.51
CA GLY A 304 16.83 23.10 -3.99
C GLY A 304 17.79 23.52 -2.88
N GLN A 305 18.07 22.59 -1.97
CA GLN A 305 19.44 22.51 -1.49
C GLN A 305 20.31 22.11 -2.69
N SER A 306 20.54 23.11 -3.54
CA SER A 306 21.77 23.24 -4.31
C SER A 306 22.91 22.82 -3.40
N SER A 307 23.97 22.23 -3.95
CA SER A 307 25.15 21.83 -3.17
C SER A 307 25.77 22.96 -2.33
N PHE A 308 25.25 24.18 -2.41
CA PHE A 308 25.56 25.36 -1.64
C PHE A 308 24.74 25.41 -0.33
N GLY A 309 24.88 24.38 0.51
CA GLY A 309 24.33 24.41 1.87
C GLY A 309 24.99 25.51 2.70
N GLY A 310 24.19 26.39 3.30
CA GLY A 310 24.60 27.39 4.28
C GLY A 310 25.50 26.79 5.35
N ASP A 311 26.48 27.58 5.78
CA ASP A 311 27.42 27.13 6.81
C ASP A 311 26.64 26.89 8.12
N GLY A 312 26.88 25.73 8.72
CA GLY A 312 26.50 25.48 10.11
C GLY A 312 27.64 25.82 11.06
N LEU A 313 28.51 26.80 10.73
CA LEU A 313 29.72 27.11 11.50
C LEU A 313 30.09 28.59 11.42
N SER A 314 29.27 29.48 12.01
CA SER A 314 29.72 30.64 12.80
C SER A 314 28.54 31.48 13.33
N GLU A 315 28.00 31.14 14.49
CA GLU A 315 27.13 32.05 15.27
C GLU A 315 27.91 33.19 15.99
N THR A 316 29.17 33.48 15.60
CA THR A 316 29.98 34.47 16.35
C THR A 316 30.63 35.58 15.52
N ASN A 317 30.38 35.66 14.21
CA ASN A 317 30.70 36.86 13.44
C ASN A 317 29.42 37.62 13.14
N GLU A 318 29.19 38.70 13.89
CA GLU A 318 28.21 39.72 13.51
C GLU A 318 28.52 40.22 12.09
N GLY A 319 27.71 39.76 11.11
CA GLY A 319 27.77 40.26 9.74
C GLY A 319 27.53 39.27 8.60
N ALA A 320 27.37 37.96 8.83
CA ALA A 320 27.06 37.01 7.75
C ALA A 320 25.58 36.59 7.79
N GLU A 321 24.76 37.21 6.95
CA GLU A 321 23.41 36.72 6.63
C GLU A 321 23.51 35.47 5.74
N ASP A 322 22.72 34.45 6.06
CA ASP A 322 22.56 33.24 5.27
C ASP A 322 22.19 33.60 3.81
N GLY A 323 23.01 33.22 2.83
CA GLY A 323 22.84 33.60 1.42
C GLY A 323 23.77 34.69 0.85
N VAL A 324 24.80 35.14 1.59
CA VAL A 324 25.84 36.02 0.99
C VAL A 324 26.65 35.25 -0.05
N VAL A 325 26.46 35.62 -1.32
CA VAL A 325 27.33 35.19 -2.42
C VAL A 325 28.58 36.10 -2.40
N ASP A 326 29.78 35.52 -2.35
CA ASP A 326 31.10 36.19 -2.45
C ASP A 326 31.33 36.87 -3.83
N GLY A 327 30.26 37.06 -4.63
CA GLY A 327 30.30 37.64 -5.96
C GLY A 327 31.05 36.78 -6.98
N LYS A 328 31.59 37.40 -8.04
CA LYS A 328 32.42 36.74 -9.04
C LYS A 328 33.88 36.81 -8.60
N LEU A 329 34.57 35.67 -8.57
CA LEU A 329 36.02 35.61 -8.39
C LEU A 329 36.71 35.75 -9.74
N ASP A 330 37.34 36.88 -9.99
CA ASP A 330 38.09 37.18 -11.24
C ASP A 330 39.19 38.20 -10.92
N PRO A 331 40.29 37.76 -10.29
CA PRO A 331 41.33 38.66 -9.76
C PRO A 331 42.08 39.39 -10.86
N GLY A 332 42.13 38.82 -12.06
CA GLY A 332 42.86 39.36 -13.19
C GLY A 332 42.03 40.18 -14.17
N GLY A 333 40.75 39.84 -14.35
CA GLY A 333 39.95 40.40 -15.44
C GLY A 333 40.62 40.14 -16.79
N ALA A 334 41.17 41.18 -17.41
CA ALA A 334 41.86 41.10 -18.71
C ALA A 334 43.40 40.92 -18.61
N SER A 335 43.98 40.78 -17.42
CA SER A 335 45.43 40.63 -17.21
C SER A 335 45.70 39.73 -16.00
N PRO A 336 46.89 39.11 -15.84
CA PRO A 336 47.14 38.23 -14.70
C PRO A 336 46.97 38.93 -13.35
N GLY A 337 46.23 38.32 -12.43
CA GLY A 337 45.95 38.84 -11.09
C GLY A 337 46.08 37.79 -9.98
N THR A 338 46.19 38.25 -8.74
CA THR A 338 46.29 37.38 -7.56
C THR A 338 45.09 37.58 -6.63
N ALA A 339 44.34 36.50 -6.39
CA ALA A 339 43.36 36.42 -5.32
C ALA A 339 43.98 35.81 -4.06
N SER A 340 43.57 36.28 -2.89
CA SER A 340 43.99 35.73 -1.60
C SER A 340 42.79 35.50 -0.70
N ILE A 341 42.64 34.26 -0.22
CA ILE A 341 41.66 33.92 0.81
C ILE A 341 42.39 33.89 2.15
N VAL A 342 41.94 34.74 3.08
CA VAL A 342 42.57 34.90 4.38
C VAL A 342 42.13 33.76 5.31
N MET A 343 43.10 33.07 5.88
CA MET A 343 42.94 32.02 6.89
C MET A 343 43.06 32.60 8.30
N ASN A 344 42.40 31.95 9.25
CA ASN A 344 42.58 32.15 10.69
C ASN A 344 42.97 30.82 11.34
N ALA A 345 43.82 30.86 12.37
CA ALA A 345 44.29 29.68 13.11
C ALA A 345 43.14 28.80 13.63
N ASN A 346 41.98 29.39 13.90
CA ASN A 346 40.82 28.70 14.48
C ASN A 346 39.79 28.23 13.43
N THR A 347 40.01 28.50 12.13
CA THR A 347 39.07 28.15 11.06
C THR A 347 39.70 27.14 10.09
N PRO A 348 39.69 25.83 10.42
CA PRO A 348 40.27 24.78 9.58
C PRO A 348 39.45 24.50 8.31
N ILE A 349 38.19 24.92 8.27
CA ILE A 349 37.32 24.81 7.10
C ILE A 349 36.95 26.21 6.66
N ILE A 350 37.21 26.54 5.39
CA ILE A 350 36.87 27.82 4.78
C ILE A 350 35.93 27.53 3.62
N VAL A 351 34.71 28.08 3.68
CA VAL A 351 33.71 27.95 2.62
C VAL A 351 33.57 29.28 1.90
N LYS A 352 33.57 29.24 0.57
CA LYS A 352 33.36 30.40 -0.31
C LYS A 352 32.32 30.09 -1.38
N ASN A 353 31.30 30.92 -1.47
CA ASN A 353 30.15 30.75 -2.35
C ASN A 353 30.14 31.86 -3.41
N TYR A 354 30.65 31.58 -4.60
CA TYR A 354 30.74 32.55 -5.70
C TYR A 354 29.58 32.42 -6.70
N THR A 355 29.28 33.51 -7.42
CA THR A 355 28.41 33.48 -8.60
C THR A 355 29.12 32.80 -9.77
N GLU A 356 30.42 33.05 -9.93
CA GLU A 356 31.28 32.46 -10.96
C GLU A 356 32.73 32.50 -10.47
N ILE A 357 33.53 31.51 -10.84
CA ILE A 357 34.98 31.50 -10.58
C ILE A 357 35.69 31.53 -11.92
N ILE A 358 36.49 32.56 -12.16
CA ILE A 358 37.31 32.73 -13.34
C ILE A 358 38.74 33.01 -12.90
N LEU A 359 39.62 32.06 -13.17
CA LEU A 359 41.07 32.21 -13.10
C LEU A 359 41.60 32.09 -14.53
N ASN A 360 41.93 33.24 -15.12
CA ASN A 360 42.48 33.38 -16.45
C ASN A 360 43.97 33.03 -16.48
N ASP A 361 44.54 32.95 -17.68
CA ASP A 361 45.96 32.65 -17.87
C ASP A 361 46.85 33.55 -17.00
N GLY A 362 47.66 32.94 -16.12
CA GLY A 362 48.55 33.63 -15.19
C GLY A 362 47.93 34.02 -13.83
N ASP A 363 46.62 33.83 -13.63
CA ASP A 363 45.97 34.15 -12.35
C ASP A 363 46.41 33.19 -11.23
N ILE A 364 46.51 33.70 -10.01
CA ILE A 364 46.89 32.90 -8.84
C ILE A 364 45.84 33.07 -7.73
N LEU A 365 45.30 31.96 -7.25
CA LEU A 365 44.52 31.89 -6.01
C LEU A 365 45.39 31.30 -4.90
N ASN A 366 45.74 32.13 -3.91
CA ASN A 366 46.54 31.76 -2.75
C ASN A 366 45.74 31.81 -1.45
N LEU A 367 46.26 31.13 -0.44
CA LEU A 367 45.84 31.28 0.95
C LEU A 367 46.84 32.17 1.71
N THR A 368 46.34 33.10 2.53
CA THR A 368 47.17 34.01 3.33
C THR A 368 46.70 34.03 4.79
N GLY A 369 47.38 34.76 5.68
CA GLY A 369 47.03 34.81 7.10
C GLY A 369 47.65 33.66 7.91
N THR A 370 47.07 33.37 9.08
CA THR A 370 47.62 32.37 10.01
C THR A 370 47.00 31.01 9.73
N LYS A 371 47.83 30.04 9.32
CA LYS A 371 47.42 28.67 9.02
C LYS A 371 47.07 27.90 10.32
N PRO A 372 45.93 27.18 10.38
CA PRO A 372 45.64 26.20 11.41
C PRO A 372 46.73 25.13 11.53
N GLU A 373 46.98 24.64 12.75
CA GLU A 373 48.02 23.65 13.01
C GLU A 373 47.74 22.33 12.28
N GLY A 374 46.48 21.88 12.25
CA GLY A 374 46.01 20.69 11.53
C GLY A 374 45.71 20.89 10.04
N GLY A 375 45.94 22.10 9.50
CA GLY A 375 45.75 22.39 8.07
C GLY A 375 44.37 22.91 7.68
N VAL A 376 44.25 23.28 6.41
CA VAL A 376 43.05 23.91 5.83
C VAL A 376 42.34 23.00 4.85
N THR A 377 41.01 23.01 4.96
CA THR A 377 40.06 22.52 3.98
C THR A 377 39.36 23.71 3.34
N LEU A 378 39.63 23.98 2.07
CA LEU A 378 39.00 25.03 1.30
C LEU A 378 37.84 24.45 0.49
N VAL A 379 36.66 25.02 0.62
CA VAL A 379 35.47 24.68 -0.17
C VAL A 379 35.11 25.87 -1.04
N LEU A 380 35.27 25.71 -2.35
CA LEU A 380 34.89 26.66 -3.36
C LEU A 380 33.62 26.19 -4.05
N ARG A 381 32.61 27.02 -3.98
CA ARG A 381 31.29 26.75 -4.53
C ARG A 381 30.98 27.82 -5.57
N SER A 382 30.50 27.42 -6.74
CA SER A 382 30.14 28.35 -7.81
C SER A 382 28.77 28.03 -8.38
N GLN A 383 27.84 28.98 -8.30
CA GLN A 383 26.51 28.84 -8.91
C GLN A 383 26.60 28.75 -10.44
N GLY A 384 27.53 29.50 -11.03
CA GLY A 384 27.82 29.54 -12.46
C GLY A 384 29.06 28.73 -12.85
N ASN A 385 29.76 29.18 -13.88
CA ASN A 385 30.92 28.46 -14.39
C ASN A 385 32.08 28.48 -13.39
N VAL A 386 32.96 27.49 -13.55
CA VAL A 386 34.30 27.52 -12.96
C VAL A 386 35.29 27.35 -14.10
N SER A 387 36.11 28.37 -14.34
CA SER A 387 37.14 28.41 -15.36
C SER A 387 38.50 28.59 -14.70
N ILE A 388 39.39 27.61 -14.83
CA ILE A 388 40.79 27.71 -14.39
C ILE A 388 41.64 27.35 -15.60
N THR A 389 42.20 28.35 -16.28
CA THR A 389 42.68 28.20 -17.66
C THR A 389 44.12 28.67 -17.85
N GLY A 390 44.73 28.25 -18.96
CA GLY A 390 46.13 28.56 -19.28
C GLY A 390 47.08 28.11 -18.17
N THR A 391 47.86 29.04 -17.65
CA THR A 391 48.83 28.89 -16.57
C THR A 391 48.29 29.27 -15.19
N ALA A 392 46.97 29.50 -15.06
CA ALA A 392 46.32 29.82 -13.80
C ALA A 392 46.63 28.77 -12.71
N GLN A 393 46.77 29.20 -11.47
CA GLN A 393 47.12 28.34 -10.34
C GLN A 393 46.19 28.53 -9.14
N VAL A 394 45.73 27.41 -8.57
CA VAL A 394 45.21 27.37 -7.19
C VAL A 394 46.28 26.72 -6.31
N ASN A 395 46.73 27.41 -5.27
CA ASN A 395 47.88 26.98 -4.47
C ASN A 395 47.52 26.70 -3.01
N LEU A 396 47.62 25.42 -2.64
CA LEU A 396 47.45 24.86 -1.30
C LEU A 396 48.68 24.04 -0.87
N ASN A 397 49.85 24.26 -1.48
CA ASN A 397 51.08 23.59 -1.09
C ASN A 397 51.43 23.90 0.37
N GLY A 398 51.73 22.88 1.18
CA GLY A 398 52.08 23.06 2.59
C GLY A 398 50.95 23.61 3.48
N MET A 399 49.71 23.69 2.96
CA MET A 399 48.56 24.23 3.69
C MET A 399 47.83 23.21 4.57
N GLY A 400 48.39 22.02 4.73
CA GLY A 400 47.93 20.95 5.60
C GLY A 400 48.53 21.02 7.00
N GLY A 401 48.57 19.87 7.67
CA GLY A 401 49.11 19.71 9.02
C GLY A 401 50.55 20.22 9.12
N SER A 402 50.86 20.94 10.18
CA SER A 402 52.17 21.56 10.39
C SER A 402 53.24 20.51 10.63
N GLY A 403 54.44 20.72 10.09
CA GLY A 403 55.58 19.85 10.34
C GLY A 403 56.13 20.05 11.76
N GLY A 404 56.68 18.98 12.33
CA GLY A 404 57.27 19.00 13.66
C GLY A 404 58.63 19.70 13.69
N ASN A 405 58.89 20.47 14.75
CA ASN A 405 60.18 21.13 14.94
C ASN A 405 61.29 20.11 15.21
N GLY A 406 62.45 20.29 14.57
CA GLY A 406 63.67 19.60 14.96
C GLY A 406 64.17 20.05 16.33
N SER A 407 65.03 19.26 16.96
CA SER A 407 65.59 19.54 18.29
C SER A 407 67.12 19.56 18.29
N SER A 408 67.70 20.35 19.18
CA SER A 408 69.14 20.31 19.52
C SER A 408 69.32 19.56 20.83
N GLY A 409 69.52 18.24 20.75
CA GLY A 409 69.41 17.33 21.88
C GLY A 409 67.95 17.07 22.30
N GLY A 410 67.63 15.83 22.70
CA GLY A 410 66.25 15.41 22.98
C GLY A 410 65.46 15.03 21.73
N SER A 411 64.23 14.53 21.88
CA SER A 411 63.39 14.11 20.75
C SER A 411 62.93 15.30 19.91
N GLY A 412 62.90 15.13 18.59
CA GLY A 412 62.19 16.07 17.72
C GLY A 412 60.68 16.01 17.98
N SER A 413 59.96 17.07 17.61
CA SER A 413 58.50 17.12 17.82
C SER A 413 57.76 16.34 16.73
N PRO A 414 56.61 15.72 17.02
CA PRO A 414 55.74 15.18 15.98
C PRO A 414 55.21 16.29 15.07
N GLY A 415 54.81 15.92 13.86
CA GLY A 415 53.96 16.78 13.03
C GLY A 415 52.54 16.90 13.62
N GLN A 416 51.67 17.60 12.90
CA GLN A 416 50.25 17.74 13.24
C GLN A 416 49.38 17.11 12.16
N ASP A 417 48.22 16.61 12.54
CA ASP A 417 47.15 16.18 11.64
C ASP A 417 45.87 16.97 11.92
N ASN A 418 44.86 16.76 11.07
CA ASN A 418 43.57 17.43 11.25
C ASN A 418 42.70 16.64 12.23
N SER A 419 41.97 17.32 13.11
CA SER A 419 41.00 16.64 13.99
C SER A 419 39.80 16.05 13.25
N THR A 420 39.64 16.35 11.96
CA THR A 420 38.55 15.85 11.11
C THR A 420 38.87 14.52 10.40
N TYR A 421 40.00 13.87 10.70
CA TYR A 421 40.24 12.51 10.23
C TYR A 421 39.18 11.54 10.79
N PHE A 422 38.77 10.55 9.99
CA PHE A 422 37.64 9.67 10.28
C PHE A 422 38.01 8.44 11.11
N ASP A 423 39.07 8.55 11.94
CA ASP A 423 39.48 7.55 12.90
C ASP A 423 40.23 8.22 14.08
N VAL A 424 40.76 7.41 15.00
CA VAL A 424 41.49 7.88 16.20
C VAL A 424 43.00 7.60 16.10
N LEU A 425 43.51 7.32 14.90
CA LEU A 425 44.90 7.03 14.65
C LEU A 425 45.68 8.33 14.48
N ASN A 426 46.99 8.25 14.77
CA ASN A 426 47.89 9.35 14.51
C ASN A 426 48.32 9.30 13.03
N HIS A 427 47.94 10.32 12.27
CA HIS A 427 48.30 10.44 10.86
C HIS A 427 49.56 11.28 10.66
N PHE A 428 49.99 12.04 11.65
CA PHE A 428 51.25 12.79 11.58
C PHE A 428 52.49 11.89 11.67
N GLY A 429 53.59 12.36 11.09
CA GLY A 429 54.90 11.74 11.27
C GLY A 429 55.42 11.97 12.68
N SER A 430 55.91 10.93 13.36
CA SER A 430 56.49 11.09 14.69
C SER A 430 57.87 11.72 14.62
N GLY A 431 58.21 12.48 15.65
CA GLY A 431 59.59 12.94 15.83
C GLY A 431 60.54 11.77 16.09
N SER A 432 61.82 11.96 15.79
CA SER A 432 62.85 10.97 16.06
C SER A 432 63.35 11.05 17.51
N SER A 433 63.75 9.94 18.12
CA SER A 433 64.24 9.91 19.51
C SER A 433 65.41 8.95 19.70
N GLY A 434 66.46 9.40 20.41
CA GLY A 434 67.63 8.55 20.69
C GLY A 434 68.29 8.07 19.39
N ALA A 435 68.33 6.75 19.18
CA ALA A 435 68.86 6.12 17.96
C ALA A 435 67.76 5.61 17.00
N THR A 436 66.48 5.72 17.38
CA THR A 436 65.34 5.20 16.62
C THR A 436 64.74 6.27 15.72
N GLY A 437 64.56 5.92 14.44
CA GLY A 437 63.80 6.71 13.48
C GLY A 437 62.39 7.03 13.98
N GLY A 438 61.86 8.18 13.58
CA GLY A 438 60.45 8.49 13.80
C GLY A 438 59.56 7.54 12.99
N ALA A 439 58.45 7.09 13.57
CA ALA A 439 57.44 6.33 12.85
C ALA A 439 56.71 7.24 11.85
N GLY A 440 56.47 6.73 10.65
CA GLY A 440 55.58 7.39 9.69
C GLY A 440 54.15 7.41 10.21
N GLY A 441 53.37 8.39 9.78
CA GLY A 441 51.95 8.47 10.09
C GLY A 441 51.21 7.21 9.63
N LEU A 442 50.16 6.84 10.35
CA LEU A 442 49.32 5.70 9.98
C LEU A 442 48.36 6.08 8.86
N ALA A 443 48.04 5.14 7.97
CA ALA A 443 46.98 5.31 6.99
C ALA A 443 45.61 5.39 7.68
N VAL A 444 44.67 6.14 7.10
CA VAL A 444 43.26 6.12 7.53
C VAL A 444 42.72 4.69 7.55
N ASN A 445 42.17 4.28 8.68
CA ASN A 445 41.61 2.96 8.92
C ASN A 445 40.26 3.07 9.65
N SER A 446 39.21 3.34 8.89
CA SER A 446 37.84 3.31 9.40
C SER A 446 37.13 2.01 8.98
N ARG A 447 36.71 1.20 9.96
CA ARG A 447 36.07 -0.11 9.71
C ARG A 447 34.54 -0.03 9.53
N ALA A 448 33.93 1.10 9.85
CA ALA A 448 32.50 1.36 9.63
C ALA A 448 32.17 2.84 9.78
N PHE A 449 31.21 3.32 8.97
CA PHE A 449 30.52 4.60 9.16
C PHE A 449 29.24 4.32 9.95
N TYR A 450 29.26 4.53 11.27
CA TYR A 450 28.02 4.61 12.05
C TYR A 450 27.70 6.08 12.28
N LEU A 451 26.67 6.59 11.60
CA LEU A 451 26.10 7.90 11.89
C LEU A 451 25.33 7.76 13.22
N THR A 452 25.94 8.19 14.31
CA THR A 452 25.19 8.36 15.56
C THR A 452 24.40 9.66 15.46
N ASP A 453 23.21 9.67 16.08
CA ASP A 453 22.46 10.83 16.56
C ASP A 453 21.74 11.85 15.63
N SER A 454 21.52 11.61 14.34
CA SER A 454 20.51 12.42 13.60
C SER A 454 19.85 11.72 12.41
N ILE A 455 18.51 11.67 12.42
CA ILE A 455 17.66 11.19 11.32
C ILE A 455 17.83 12.04 10.03
N ASN A 456 18.48 13.21 10.13
CA ASN A 456 18.74 14.11 9.01
C ASN A 456 20.02 13.77 8.24
N ASN A 457 20.90 12.92 8.78
CA ASN A 457 22.17 12.59 8.13
C ASN A 457 22.06 11.51 7.03
N LEU A 458 20.90 10.86 6.88
CA LEU A 458 20.61 9.94 5.77
C LEU A 458 20.30 10.66 4.44
N PHE A 459 19.94 11.94 4.50
CA PHE A 459 19.61 12.75 3.33
C PHE A 459 20.73 13.73 2.94
N HIS A 460 21.79 13.83 3.75
CA HIS A 460 22.93 14.69 3.44
C HIS A 460 24.00 13.94 2.64
N ARG A 461 24.59 14.67 1.71
CA ARG A 461 25.72 14.21 0.93
C ARG A 461 26.97 14.12 1.84
N LEU A 462 27.35 12.90 2.21
CA LEU A 462 28.58 12.67 2.97
C LEU A 462 29.78 12.61 2.02
N MET A 463 30.60 13.66 2.02
CA MET A 463 31.92 13.66 1.40
C MET A 463 32.99 13.96 2.47
N ALA A 464 33.90 13.01 2.64
CA ALA A 464 35.04 13.10 3.53
C ALA A 464 36.25 13.63 2.76
N ILE A 465 36.66 14.87 3.02
CA ILE A 465 37.92 15.44 2.55
C ILE A 465 38.73 15.91 3.76
N VAL A 466 40.03 15.67 3.72
CA VAL A 466 40.95 16.01 4.81
C VAL A 466 42.28 16.49 4.22
N PRO A 467 42.93 17.49 4.82
CA PRO A 467 44.27 17.91 4.39
C PRO A 467 45.30 16.85 4.77
N GLY A 468 46.43 16.84 4.09
CA GLY A 468 47.56 15.98 4.44
C GLY A 468 48.15 16.38 5.80
N SER A 469 48.63 15.40 6.57
CA SER A 469 49.31 15.66 7.84
C SER A 469 50.78 16.08 7.66
N GLY A 470 51.35 16.67 8.71
CA GLY A 470 52.75 17.07 8.75
C GLY A 470 53.70 15.92 9.10
N GLY A 471 54.93 16.00 8.59
CA GLY A 471 56.03 15.11 8.98
C GLY A 471 56.63 15.50 10.34
N GLY A 472 57.32 14.57 10.98
CA GLY A 472 57.99 14.80 12.28
C GLY A 472 59.31 15.56 12.14
N GLY A 473 59.75 16.16 13.26
CA GLY A 473 61.07 16.77 13.40
C GLY A 473 62.12 15.77 13.86
N ALA A 474 63.35 15.96 13.40
CA ALA A 474 64.49 15.10 13.72
C ALA A 474 65.37 15.68 14.83
N ILE A 475 66.16 14.81 15.44
CA ILE A 475 67.18 15.17 16.44
C ILE A 475 68.48 15.59 15.74
N GLY A 476 69.14 16.60 16.31
CA GLY A 476 70.51 16.96 15.98
C GLY A 476 71.37 17.13 17.23
N VAL A 477 72.68 16.91 17.08
CA VAL A 477 73.68 17.15 18.14
C VAL A 477 74.96 17.72 17.53
N PRO A 478 75.46 18.89 18.00
CA PRO A 478 74.86 19.82 18.97
C PRO A 478 73.80 20.75 18.36
N CYS A 479 73.56 20.69 17.06
CA CYS A 479 72.68 21.60 16.33
C CYS A 479 71.24 21.08 16.26
N VAL A 480 70.32 21.92 15.77
CA VAL A 480 68.92 21.54 15.59
C VAL A 480 68.78 20.58 14.40
N GLY A 481 68.17 19.43 14.62
CA GLY A 481 67.85 18.47 13.54
C GLY A 481 66.86 19.04 12.52
N GLY A 482 66.65 18.32 11.42
CA GLY A 482 65.74 18.74 10.37
C GLY A 482 64.29 18.89 10.88
N ALA A 483 63.64 20.02 10.57
CA ALA A 483 62.20 20.19 10.78
C ALA A 483 61.40 19.38 9.74
N GLY A 484 60.26 18.87 10.16
CA GLY A 484 59.31 18.17 9.29
C GLY A 484 58.63 19.11 8.30
N GLY A 485 58.24 18.57 7.15
CA GLY A 485 57.45 19.27 6.15
C GLY A 485 55.97 19.35 6.52
N ALA A 486 55.33 20.47 6.20
CA ALA A 486 53.88 20.61 6.34
C ALA A 486 53.14 19.82 5.26
N GLY A 487 51.98 19.25 5.56
CA GLY A 487 51.15 18.55 4.59
C GLY A 487 50.50 19.49 3.56
N GLY A 488 49.90 18.96 2.50
CA GLY A 488 49.13 19.73 1.52
C GLY A 488 47.71 20.03 2.00
N GLY A 489 47.15 21.17 1.60
CA GLY A 489 45.76 21.53 1.95
C GLY A 489 44.72 20.68 1.22
N ALA A 490 43.49 20.67 1.73
CA ALA A 490 42.36 20.04 1.06
C ALA A 490 41.54 21.08 0.29
N LEU A 491 41.01 20.69 -0.88
CA LEU A 491 40.21 21.52 -1.75
C LEU A 491 38.97 20.77 -2.24
N LEU A 492 37.80 21.39 -2.11
CA LEU A 492 36.56 20.99 -2.74
C LEU A 492 36.14 22.08 -3.72
N ILE A 493 35.88 21.72 -4.98
CA ILE A 493 35.24 22.61 -5.94
C ILE A 493 33.89 22.03 -6.35
N GLU A 494 32.82 22.79 -6.16
CA GLU A 494 31.47 22.46 -6.63
C GLU A 494 31.02 23.45 -7.71
N VAL A 495 30.65 22.93 -8.87
CA VAL A 495 30.35 23.70 -10.07
C VAL A 495 28.89 23.51 -10.48
N GLY A 496 28.10 24.58 -10.37
CA GLY A 496 26.72 24.64 -10.86
C GLY A 496 26.63 24.81 -12.39
N GLY A 497 27.56 25.55 -12.99
CA GLY A 497 27.67 25.79 -14.43
C GLY A 497 28.59 24.82 -15.17
N VAL A 498 29.34 25.34 -16.14
CA VAL A 498 30.34 24.59 -16.91
C VAL A 498 31.69 24.63 -16.19
N PHE A 499 32.32 23.46 -16.02
CA PHE A 499 33.69 23.35 -15.53
C PHE A 499 34.70 23.34 -16.67
N THR A 500 35.55 24.36 -16.75
CA THR A 500 36.66 24.45 -17.71
C THR A 500 37.99 24.48 -16.95
N PHE A 501 38.84 23.50 -17.19
CA PHE A 501 40.07 23.28 -16.45
C PHE A 501 41.23 22.94 -17.39
N THR A 502 42.10 23.92 -17.64
CA THR A 502 43.38 23.71 -18.33
C THR A 502 44.58 24.22 -17.50
N GLY A 503 44.33 24.90 -16.39
CA GLY A 503 45.34 25.39 -15.45
C GLY A 503 45.84 24.34 -14.47
N THR A 504 46.35 24.79 -13.32
CA THR A 504 47.00 23.94 -12.31
C THR A 504 46.38 24.11 -10.92
N ILE A 505 46.16 23.00 -10.22
CA ILE A 505 45.86 22.99 -8.77
C ILE A 505 47.03 22.32 -8.07
N ASN A 506 47.56 22.96 -7.04
CA ASN A 506 48.69 22.47 -6.26
C ASN A 506 48.27 22.24 -4.80
N ALA A 507 48.41 21.01 -4.32
CA ALA A 507 48.11 20.58 -2.96
C ALA A 507 49.21 19.62 -2.46
N ASN A 508 50.47 19.91 -2.78
CA ASN A 508 51.59 19.07 -2.38
C ASN A 508 51.93 19.26 -0.89
N GLY A 509 52.40 18.21 -0.26
CA GLY A 509 53.14 18.31 0.99
C GLY A 509 54.52 18.92 0.76
N ASN A 510 55.01 19.65 1.74
CA ASN A 510 56.35 20.21 1.72
C ASN A 510 57.38 19.16 2.14
N ASP A 511 58.59 19.30 1.61
CA ASP A 511 59.71 18.45 1.98
C ASP A 511 60.14 18.70 3.43
N GLY A 512 60.62 17.63 4.08
CA GLY A 512 61.35 17.75 5.32
C GLY A 512 62.70 18.42 5.08
N THR A 513 63.16 19.22 6.04
CA THR A 513 64.45 19.89 5.93
C THR A 513 65.59 18.98 6.40
N GLY A 514 66.79 19.18 5.86
CA GLY A 514 68.04 18.63 6.37
C GLY A 514 68.93 19.75 6.90
N THR A 515 69.71 19.47 7.95
CA THR A 515 70.67 20.44 8.50
C THR A 515 72.09 20.05 8.09
N GLY A 516 72.82 20.94 7.43
CA GLY A 516 74.22 20.72 7.04
C GLY A 516 75.21 21.13 8.13
N GLY A 517 76.36 20.44 8.23
CA GLY A 517 77.53 20.90 9.01
C GLY A 517 77.70 20.30 10.42
N CYS A 518 76.81 19.44 10.89
CA CYS A 518 76.85 18.80 12.21
C CYS A 518 75.99 17.51 12.20
N VAL A 519 76.11 16.62 13.20
CA VAL A 519 75.43 15.31 13.22
C VAL A 519 73.92 15.49 13.42
N THR A 520 73.14 15.40 12.34
CA THR A 520 71.68 15.58 12.37
C THR A 520 70.93 14.57 11.53
N GLY A 521 69.75 14.17 12.01
CA GLY A 521 68.76 13.48 11.21
C GLY A 521 67.97 14.45 10.35
N GLY A 522 67.41 13.94 9.26
CA GLY A 522 66.51 14.70 8.39
C GLY A 522 65.05 14.67 8.87
N GLY A 523 64.35 15.79 8.73
CA GLY A 523 62.93 15.90 9.06
C GLY A 523 62.07 15.05 8.11
N GLY A 524 60.91 14.59 8.56
CA GLY A 524 59.99 13.83 7.71
C GLY A 524 59.25 14.73 6.72
N GLY A 525 58.92 14.23 5.54
CA GLY A 525 58.11 14.97 4.56
C GLY A 525 56.63 15.02 4.92
N GLY A 526 55.94 16.10 4.55
CA GLY A 526 54.49 16.25 4.76
C GLY A 526 53.68 15.45 3.74
N ALA A 527 52.50 14.96 4.11
CA ALA A 527 51.63 14.23 3.17
C ALA A 527 51.04 15.16 2.09
N GLY A 528 50.73 14.62 0.91
CA GLY A 528 49.93 15.33 -0.09
C GLY A 528 48.51 15.61 0.39
N GLY A 529 47.88 16.64 -0.16
CA GLY A 529 46.51 17.03 0.18
C GLY A 529 45.43 16.24 -0.56
N PHE A 530 44.17 16.54 -0.28
CA PHE A 530 43.02 15.96 -0.97
C PHE A 530 42.31 17.02 -1.82
N VAL A 531 42.32 16.84 -3.14
CA VAL A 531 41.53 17.66 -4.09
C VAL A 531 40.31 16.90 -4.60
N ALA A 532 39.12 17.46 -4.42
CA ALA A 532 37.85 16.96 -4.93
C ALA A 532 37.16 17.99 -5.81
N ILE A 533 36.73 17.60 -7.02
CA ILE A 533 36.01 18.47 -7.97
C ILE A 533 34.74 17.78 -8.43
N LEU A 534 33.67 18.55 -8.42
CA LEU A 534 32.31 18.09 -8.65
C LEU A 534 31.63 19.04 -9.62
N TYR A 535 31.38 18.55 -10.82
CA TYR A 535 30.85 19.38 -11.88
C TYR A 535 29.55 18.83 -12.44
N ASN A 536 28.66 19.70 -12.91
CA ASN A 536 27.47 19.27 -13.63
C ASN A 536 27.79 19.07 -15.12
N ASN A 537 28.24 20.14 -15.79
CA ASN A 537 28.59 20.15 -17.21
C ASN A 537 30.11 20.26 -17.37
N ASN A 538 30.70 19.35 -18.16
CA ASN A 538 32.13 19.38 -18.43
C ASN A 538 32.43 20.21 -19.69
N GLY A 539 33.33 21.17 -19.57
CA GLY A 539 33.98 21.86 -20.67
C GLY A 539 35.31 21.18 -21.04
N ALA A 540 36.33 21.95 -21.38
CA ALA A 540 37.68 21.42 -21.58
C ALA A 540 38.32 21.09 -20.23
N ALA A 541 38.72 19.83 -20.00
CA ALA A 541 39.37 19.39 -18.76
C ALA A 541 40.71 18.72 -19.08
N THR A 542 41.76 19.50 -19.32
CA THR A 542 43.12 19.01 -19.61
C THR A 542 44.17 19.51 -18.63
N GLY A 543 43.77 20.25 -17.60
CA GLY A 543 44.66 20.83 -16.59
C GLY A 543 45.31 19.78 -15.69
N THR A 544 46.13 20.26 -14.76
CA THR A 544 46.98 19.44 -13.89
C THR A 544 46.59 19.61 -12.42
N ILE A 545 46.49 18.51 -11.67
CA ILE A 545 46.34 18.54 -10.21
C ILE A 545 47.56 17.85 -9.59
N ASN A 546 48.28 18.56 -8.73
CA ASN A 546 49.47 18.08 -8.03
C ASN A 546 49.13 17.83 -6.56
N ALA A 547 49.23 16.59 -6.10
CA ALA A 547 48.99 16.18 -4.71
C ALA A 547 50.08 15.22 -4.23
N LYS A 548 51.34 15.59 -4.44
CA LYS A 548 52.52 14.79 -4.05
C LYS A 548 52.75 14.86 -2.53
N GLY A 549 53.26 13.78 -1.94
CA GLY A 549 53.90 13.86 -0.63
C GLY A 549 55.26 14.56 -0.73
N GLY A 550 55.63 15.31 0.30
CA GLY A 550 56.94 15.91 0.44
C GLY A 550 58.02 14.87 0.68
N ASP A 551 59.21 15.11 0.13
CA ASP A 551 60.37 14.25 0.32
C ASP A 551 60.91 14.35 1.76
N GLY A 552 61.53 13.28 2.25
CA GLY A 552 62.22 13.30 3.54
C GLY A 552 63.49 14.12 3.47
N GLY A 553 63.80 14.85 4.55
CA GLY A 553 65.02 15.63 4.66
C GLY A 553 66.28 14.75 4.70
N SER A 554 67.37 15.23 4.13
CA SER A 554 68.67 14.56 4.24
C SER A 554 69.24 14.64 5.65
N GLY A 555 69.79 13.53 6.13
CA GLY A 555 70.65 13.53 7.32
C GLY A 555 72.06 14.03 6.98
N SER A 556 72.83 14.43 7.98
CA SER A 556 74.21 14.85 7.78
C SER A 556 75.06 13.64 7.38
N GLY A 557 75.90 13.72 6.36
CA GLY A 557 76.76 12.60 5.93
C GLY A 557 77.85 12.18 6.93
N LEU A 558 77.79 12.66 8.18
CA LEU A 558 78.79 12.49 9.23
C LEU A 558 78.48 11.24 10.06
N SER A 559 79.52 10.52 10.49
CA SER A 559 79.38 9.34 11.38
C SER A 559 78.78 9.75 12.72
N GLY A 560 77.57 9.26 13.05
CA GLY A 560 76.90 9.58 14.31
C GLY A 560 75.50 9.00 14.45
N THR A 561 74.93 9.11 15.65
CA THR A 561 73.71 8.39 16.06
C THR A 561 72.40 9.11 15.79
N ALA A 562 72.36 10.15 14.94
CA ALA A 562 71.12 10.89 14.72
C ALA A 562 70.16 10.07 13.82
N PRO A 563 68.92 9.77 14.27
CA PRO A 563 67.87 9.22 13.42
C PRO A 563 67.08 10.31 12.70
N GLY A 564 66.53 9.98 11.54
CA GLY A 564 65.56 10.80 10.83
C GLY A 564 64.15 10.66 11.39
N ALA A 565 63.27 11.61 11.06
CA ALA A 565 61.89 11.61 11.52
C ALA A 565 60.92 10.96 10.51
N GLY A 566 59.74 10.57 10.96
CA GLY A 566 58.73 9.93 10.12
C GLY A 566 57.97 10.94 9.25
N GLY A 567 57.55 10.53 8.06
CA GLY A 567 56.71 11.32 7.17
C GLY A 567 55.23 11.32 7.57
N GLY A 568 54.49 12.33 7.13
CA GLY A 568 53.04 12.43 7.31
C GLY A 568 52.27 11.42 6.45
N ALA A 569 51.02 11.17 6.82
CA ALA A 569 50.09 10.26 6.18
C ALA A 569 48.77 10.95 5.75
N LEU A 570 48.10 10.32 4.78
CA LEU A 570 46.72 10.57 4.39
C LEU A 570 46.02 9.21 4.31
N LEU A 571 45.53 8.79 3.14
CA LEU A 571 44.91 7.47 2.95
C LEU A 571 45.96 6.34 2.84
N SER A 572 47.23 6.68 2.64
CA SER A 572 48.37 5.76 2.73
C SER A 572 49.31 6.19 3.86
N ALA A 573 50.08 5.24 4.38
CA ALA A 573 50.98 5.49 5.50
C ALA A 573 52.17 6.37 5.08
N GLY A 574 52.67 7.18 6.00
CA GLY A 574 53.92 7.91 5.84
C GLY A 574 55.13 6.98 5.91
N GLY A 575 56.25 7.42 5.34
CA GLY A 575 57.51 6.69 5.43
C GLY A 575 58.11 6.80 6.84
N ASN A 576 58.65 5.72 7.38
CA ASN A 576 59.44 5.79 8.61
C ASN A 576 60.74 6.57 8.38
N GLY A 577 61.18 7.31 9.39
CA GLY A 577 62.52 7.86 9.43
C GLY A 577 63.57 6.77 9.57
N GLY A 578 64.73 6.98 8.98
CA GLY A 578 65.87 6.09 9.08
C GLY A 578 66.43 6.10 10.50
N GLY A 579 66.80 4.94 11.02
CA GLY A 579 67.63 4.87 12.22
C GLY A 579 69.00 5.54 12.00
N ALA A 580 69.80 5.62 13.05
CA ALA A 580 71.17 6.14 12.96
C ALA A 580 71.94 5.53 11.77
N GLY A 581 72.30 6.37 10.80
CA GLY A 581 73.07 5.96 9.61
C GLY A 581 72.32 5.20 8.52
N ALA A 582 71.00 5.03 8.66
CA ALA A 582 70.15 4.44 7.64
C ALA A 582 69.36 5.53 6.88
N PRO A 583 69.07 5.33 5.59
CA PRO A 583 68.09 6.16 4.89
C PRO A 583 66.69 5.98 5.50
N GLY A 584 65.81 6.96 5.30
CA GLY A 584 64.39 6.81 5.60
C GLY A 584 63.69 5.84 4.65
N ASN A 585 62.39 5.66 4.86
CA ASN A 585 61.50 4.93 3.97
C ASN A 585 60.67 5.91 3.15
N SER A 586 60.35 5.54 1.91
CA SER A 586 59.47 6.36 1.08
C SER A 586 58.07 6.39 1.69
N GLY A 587 57.34 7.47 1.44
CA GLY A 587 55.92 7.52 1.75
C GLY A 587 55.16 6.44 0.99
N GLY A 588 54.11 5.90 1.59
CA GLY A 588 53.24 4.93 0.95
C GLY A 588 52.59 5.54 -0.29
N SER A 589 52.65 4.80 -1.40
CA SER A 589 51.84 5.06 -2.60
C SER A 589 50.58 4.20 -2.53
N ALA A 590 49.44 4.68 -3.03
CA ALA A 590 48.18 3.96 -2.92
C ALA A 590 48.18 2.66 -3.76
N ILE A 591 47.20 1.81 -3.49
CA ILE A 591 47.06 0.41 -3.91
C ILE A 591 46.83 0.22 -5.44
N LEU A 592 46.89 1.28 -6.25
CA LEU A 592 46.73 1.19 -7.71
C LEU A 592 48.01 1.63 -8.42
N PRO A 593 48.39 1.00 -9.55
CA PRO A 593 49.73 1.12 -10.12
C PRO A 593 50.09 2.57 -10.45
N ALA A 594 50.93 3.16 -9.61
CA ALA A 594 51.53 4.47 -9.80
C ALA A 594 52.37 4.46 -11.08
N SER A 595 51.91 5.20 -12.10
CA SER A 595 52.78 5.63 -13.20
C SER A 595 53.18 7.06 -12.95
N ASN A 596 54.44 7.24 -12.58
CA ASN A 596 55.18 8.50 -12.42
C ASN A 596 54.78 9.54 -13.48
N SER A 597 53.94 10.52 -13.15
CA SER A 597 53.73 11.76 -13.93
C SER A 597 52.47 12.50 -13.49
N THR A 598 52.59 13.81 -13.35
CA THR A 598 51.61 14.83 -13.73
C THR A 598 50.52 14.27 -14.67
N LYS A 599 49.26 14.17 -14.21
CA LYS A 599 48.16 13.62 -15.01
C LYS A 599 47.27 14.73 -15.57
N SER A 600 47.12 14.74 -16.89
CA SER A 600 46.14 15.56 -17.62
C SER A 600 44.76 14.89 -17.57
N LEU A 601 43.71 15.67 -17.36
CA LEU A 601 42.32 15.23 -17.11
C LEU A 601 41.56 14.63 -18.31
N THR A 602 42.25 13.94 -19.24
CA THR A 602 41.68 13.49 -20.51
C THR A 602 40.59 12.41 -20.44
N THR A 603 40.25 11.85 -19.26
CA THR A 603 39.19 10.84 -19.14
C THR A 603 38.25 11.14 -17.96
N ILE A 604 36.98 11.35 -18.29
CA ILE A 604 35.87 11.64 -17.38
C ILE A 604 35.53 10.38 -16.56
N ILE A 605 35.62 10.51 -15.24
CA ILE A 605 35.43 9.50 -14.19
C ILE A 605 36.61 8.51 -14.10
N THR A 606 37.54 8.81 -13.20
CA THR A 606 38.55 7.86 -12.74
C THR A 606 38.91 8.27 -11.31
N PHE A 607 38.99 7.31 -10.38
CA PHE A 607 39.78 7.54 -9.17
C PHE A 607 41.21 7.76 -9.65
N VAL A 608 41.62 9.03 -9.82
CA VAL A 608 42.99 9.35 -10.22
C VAL A 608 43.83 9.36 -8.96
N THR A 609 44.11 8.18 -8.41
CA THR A 609 45.17 8.07 -7.41
C THR A 609 46.50 8.16 -8.15
N ALA A 610 47.18 9.29 -8.04
CA ALA A 610 48.57 9.45 -8.47
C ALA A 610 49.16 10.77 -7.95
N GLY A 611 49.27 10.93 -6.63
CA GLY A 611 50.48 11.56 -6.11
C GLY A 611 51.61 10.54 -6.14
N THR A 612 52.86 10.96 -6.04
CA THR A 612 53.92 10.02 -5.60
C THR A 612 54.10 10.24 -4.11
N GLY A 613 54.28 9.17 -3.34
CA GLY A 613 54.85 9.29 -2.01
C GLY A 613 56.16 10.06 -2.10
N GLY A 614 56.44 10.86 -1.08
CA GLY A 614 57.73 11.49 -0.90
C GLY A 614 58.84 10.43 -0.91
N THR A 615 59.94 10.79 -1.54
CA THR A 615 61.15 10.01 -1.56
C THR A 615 61.91 10.14 -0.24
N ILE A 616 62.88 9.27 -0.03
CA ILE A 616 63.66 9.19 1.21
C ILE A 616 64.71 10.29 1.24
N GLY A 617 64.94 10.84 2.43
CA GLY A 617 66.15 11.61 2.67
C GLY A 617 67.38 10.70 2.61
N ALA A 618 68.37 11.03 1.77
CA ALA A 618 69.66 10.34 1.77
C ALA A 618 70.60 10.98 2.81
N GLY A 619 71.31 10.17 3.61
CA GLY A 619 72.30 10.68 4.56
C GLY A 619 72.94 9.61 5.45
N GLY A 620 74.23 9.79 5.76
CA GLY A 620 75.04 8.90 6.61
C GLY A 620 74.71 8.91 8.11
N SER A 621 73.74 9.73 8.56
CA SER A 621 73.21 9.77 9.93
C SER A 621 71.69 9.98 9.96
N GLY A 622 70.91 9.08 9.33
CA GLY A 622 69.45 9.01 9.54
C GLY A 622 68.63 9.91 8.61
N GLY A 623 68.21 9.38 7.47
CA GLY A 623 67.35 10.08 6.51
C GLY A 623 65.91 10.23 6.98
N GLY A 624 65.25 11.35 6.68
CA GLY A 624 63.82 11.53 6.93
C GLY A 624 62.96 10.59 6.08
N GLY A 625 61.82 10.17 6.62
CA GLY A 625 60.80 9.43 5.89
C GLY A 625 60.00 10.35 4.97
N GLY A 626 59.64 9.87 3.79
CA GLY A 626 58.81 10.62 2.84
C GLY A 626 57.35 10.70 3.29
N GLY A 627 56.67 11.81 2.98
CA GLY A 627 55.23 11.95 3.21
C GLY A 627 54.42 11.08 2.25
N SER A 628 53.26 10.60 2.67
CA SER A 628 52.36 9.84 1.79
C SER A 628 51.86 10.70 0.62
N GLU A 629 51.43 10.05 -0.46
CA GLU A 629 50.72 10.76 -1.52
C GLU A 629 49.36 11.33 -1.07
N GLY A 630 48.91 12.35 -1.79
CA GLY A 630 47.58 12.93 -1.67
C GLY A 630 46.53 12.19 -2.48
N ASN A 631 45.29 12.68 -2.46
CA ASN A 631 44.16 12.10 -3.17
C ASN A 631 43.50 13.09 -4.13
N ILE A 632 43.08 12.60 -5.29
CA ILE A 632 42.43 13.40 -6.32
C ILE A 632 41.14 12.70 -6.74
N PHE A 633 40.02 13.42 -6.63
CA PHE A 633 38.71 12.96 -7.01
C PHE A 633 38.05 13.97 -7.95
N VAL A 634 37.73 13.57 -9.17
CA VAL A 634 37.01 14.45 -10.11
C VAL A 634 35.85 13.67 -10.72
N ALA A 635 34.63 14.12 -10.45
CA ALA A 635 33.43 13.40 -10.84
C ALA A 635 32.30 14.34 -11.27
N LYS A 636 31.44 13.83 -12.15
CA LYS A 636 30.17 14.47 -12.42
C LYS A 636 29.31 14.44 -11.15
N ASN A 637 28.77 15.58 -10.75
CA ASN A 637 27.83 15.64 -9.65
C ASN A 637 26.45 15.14 -10.12
N ILE A 638 26.02 14.00 -9.59
CA ILE A 638 24.74 13.36 -9.91
C ILE A 638 23.59 13.86 -9.02
N TRP A 639 23.87 14.80 -8.12
CA TRP A 639 22.94 15.32 -7.12
C TRP A 639 22.44 16.73 -7.45
N PHE A 640 22.76 17.26 -8.63
CA PHE A 640 22.19 18.51 -9.17
C PHE A 640 20.99 18.23 -10.06
#